data_AF-A0A133YHB9-F1
#
_entry.id   AF-A0A133YHB9-F1
#
_cell.length_a   1.000
_cell.length_b   1.000
_cell.length_c   1.000
_cell.angle_alpha   90.00
_cell.angle_beta   90.00
_cell.angle_gamma   90.00
#
_symmetry.space_group_name_H-M   'P 1'
#
loop_
_entity.id
_entity.type
_entity.pdbx_description
1 polymer ?
#
loop_
_entity_poly.entity_id
_entity_poly.type
_entity_poly.pdbx_seq_one_letter_code
_entity_poly.pdbx_strand_id
1 'polypeptide(L)'
;MDTQTTSTNRRREPNETVKFVIKRHIAVLSEANSGWKRELNIVAWNDGPERYDIRDWNPEHKKMGRGIGLNENEVTALVKALSA
;
A
#
# COMPACT_ATOMS: atom_id res chain seq x y z
N MET A 1 -33.31 24.59 -5.54
CA MET A 1 -33.48 23.17 -5.18
C MET A 1 -32.09 22.64 -4.93
N ASP A 2 -31.78 22.43 -3.67
CA ASP A 2 -30.44 22.49 -3.12
C ASP A 2 -29.61 21.24 -3.44
N THR A 3 -28.42 21.47 -3.99
CA THR A 3 -27.39 20.46 -4.18
C THR A 3 -26.82 20.04 -2.83
N GLN A 4 -27.26 18.88 -2.33
CA GLN A 4 -26.65 18.24 -1.17
C GLN A 4 -25.34 17.55 -1.56
N THR A 5 -24.24 18.27 -1.40
CA THR A 5 -22.89 17.72 -1.28
C THR A 5 -22.83 16.85 -0.03
N THR A 6 -22.91 15.52 -0.19
CA THR A 6 -22.68 14.58 0.92
C THR A 6 -21.20 14.23 0.99
N SER A 7 -20.44 15.04 1.73
CA SER A 7 -19.15 14.65 2.28
C SER A 7 -19.37 13.48 3.25
N THR A 8 -19.34 12.24 2.75
CA THR A 8 -19.48 11.05 3.58
C THR A 8 -18.18 10.79 4.34
N ASN A 9 -18.16 11.21 5.61
CA ASN A 9 -17.19 10.77 6.60
C ASN A 9 -17.41 9.27 6.86
N ARG A 10 -16.81 8.42 6.01
CA ARG A 10 -16.88 6.95 6.14
C ARG A 10 -16.07 6.50 7.37
N ARG A 11 -16.73 6.37 8.52
CA ARG A 11 -16.23 5.49 9.59
C ARG A 11 -16.17 4.08 9.00
N ARG A 12 -14.97 3.47 8.96
CA ARG A 12 -14.83 2.08 8.54
C ARG A 12 -15.55 1.19 9.56
N GLU A 13 -16.45 0.34 9.07
CA GLU A 13 -17.11 -0.65 9.90
C GLU A 13 -16.04 -1.61 10.47
N PRO A 14 -16.15 -2.06 11.74
CA PRO A 14 -15.11 -2.84 12.42
C PRO A 14 -14.68 -4.14 11.70
N ASN A 15 -15.46 -4.60 10.73
CA ASN A 15 -15.25 -5.86 10.01
C ASN A 15 -15.05 -5.68 8.50
N GLU A 16 -14.81 -4.45 8.02
CA GLU A 16 -14.57 -4.21 6.60
C GLU A 16 -13.20 -4.77 6.18
N THR A 17 -13.20 -5.77 5.31
CA THR A 17 -11.98 -6.38 4.79
C THR A 17 -11.29 -5.41 3.83
N VAL A 18 -10.02 -5.11 4.08
CA VAL A 18 -9.21 -4.30 3.17
C VAL A 18 -8.98 -5.06 1.86
N LYS A 19 -9.43 -4.49 0.75
CA LYS A 19 -9.19 -5.02 -0.60
C LYS A 19 -7.90 -4.43 -1.17
N PHE A 20 -7.14 -5.23 -1.91
CA PHE A 20 -5.95 -4.76 -2.59
C PHE A 20 -5.69 -5.53 -3.88
N VAL A 21 -4.98 -4.89 -4.80
CA VAL A 21 -4.46 -5.51 -6.03
C VAL A 21 -3.00 -5.12 -6.16
N ILE A 22 -2.09 -6.11 -6.14
CA ILE A 22 -0.68 -5.89 -6.49
C ILE A 22 -0.61 -5.75 -8.01
N LYS A 23 -0.33 -4.53 -8.47
CA LYS A 23 -0.27 -4.19 -9.90
C LYS A 23 1.08 -4.55 -10.49
N ARG A 24 2.15 -4.34 -9.72
CA ARG A 24 3.52 -4.61 -10.15
C ARG A 24 4.40 -4.91 -8.95
N HIS A 25 5.22 -5.95 -9.04
CA HIS A 25 6.32 -6.18 -8.12
C HIS A 25 7.56 -5.40 -8.57
N ILE A 26 8.24 -4.71 -7.65
CA ILE A 26 9.44 -3.93 -7.96
C ILE A 26 10.69 -4.59 -7.38
N ALA A 27 10.71 -4.86 -6.06
CA ALA A 27 11.88 -5.44 -5.41
C ALA A 27 11.53 -6.14 -4.09
N VAL A 28 12.36 -7.12 -3.71
CA VAL A 28 12.44 -7.64 -2.33
C VAL A 28 13.54 -6.88 -1.60
N LEU A 29 13.18 -6.20 -0.50
CA LEU A 29 14.10 -5.43 0.32
C LEU A 29 14.77 -6.27 1.42
N SER A 30 14.05 -7.27 1.95
CA SER A 30 14.58 -8.23 2.92
C SER A 30 13.72 -9.48 2.99
N GLU A 31 14.30 -10.59 3.41
CA GLU A 31 13.61 -11.87 3.63
C GLU A 31 13.88 -12.39 5.04
N ALA A 32 12.82 -12.82 5.74
CA ALA A 32 12.92 -13.43 7.06
C ALA A 32 12.98 -14.96 6.95
N ASN A 33 13.55 -15.63 7.96
CA ASN A 33 13.59 -17.10 8.05
C ASN A 33 12.20 -17.76 7.99
N SER A 34 11.14 -17.02 8.32
CA SER A 34 9.75 -17.47 8.20
C SER A 34 9.21 -17.45 6.76
N GLY A 35 10.01 -17.02 5.79
CA GLY A 35 9.62 -16.82 4.39
C GLY A 35 8.88 -15.50 4.12
N TRP A 36 8.64 -14.68 5.15
CA TRP A 36 8.05 -13.35 4.97
C TRP A 36 9.04 -12.44 4.26
N LYS A 37 8.54 -11.70 3.27
CA LYS A 37 9.35 -10.79 2.45
C LYS A 37 8.88 -9.37 2.64
N ARG A 38 9.82 -8.47 2.94
CA ARG A 38 9.59 -7.03 2.80
C ARG A 38 9.77 -6.68 1.35
N GLU A 39 8.73 -6.16 0.73
CA GLU A 39 8.73 -5.87 -0.71
C GLU A 39 8.39 -4.41 -0.97
N LEU A 40 8.93 -3.89 -2.06
CA LEU A 40 8.45 -2.68 -2.73
C LEU A 40 7.59 -3.13 -3.92
N ASN A 41 6.32 -2.70 -3.92
CA ASN A 41 5.33 -3.03 -4.94
C ASN A 41 4.59 -1.76 -5.41
N ILE A 42 3.86 -1.84 -6.51
CA ILE A 42 2.75 -0.93 -6.83
C ILE A 42 1.46 -1.62 -6.45
N VAL A 43 0.67 -0.99 -5.57
CA VAL A 43 -0.58 -1.55 -5.03
C VAL A 43 -1.71 -0.54 -5.15
N ALA A 44 -2.87 -1.02 -5.60
CA ALA A 44 -4.13 -0.30 -5.49
C ALA A 44 -4.92 -0.79 -4.27
N TRP A 45 -5.29 0.11 -3.37
CA TRP A 45 -6.01 -0.19 -2.13
C TRP A 45 -7.47 0.24 -2.22
N ASN A 46 -8.40 -0.67 -1.88
CA ASN A 46 -9.86 -0.41 -1.87
C ASN A 46 -10.34 0.31 -3.14
N ASP A 47 -9.92 -0.18 -4.31
CA ASP A 47 -10.24 0.40 -5.63
C ASP A 47 -9.78 1.86 -5.82
N GLY A 48 -8.86 2.31 -4.97
CA GLY A 48 -8.26 3.64 -5.02
C GLY A 48 -7.03 3.73 -5.93
N PRO A 49 -6.36 4.90 -5.94
CA PRO A 49 -5.18 5.13 -6.75
C PRO A 49 -4.03 4.17 -6.45
N GLU A 50 -3.25 3.87 -7.48
CA GLU A 50 -2.02 3.10 -7.35
C GLU A 50 -0.99 3.88 -6.53
N ARG A 51 -0.31 3.17 -5.62
CA ARG A 51 0.72 3.72 -4.74
C ARG A 51 1.94 2.81 -4.77
N TYR A 52 3.12 3.39 -4.61
CA TYR A 52 4.29 2.62 -4.21
C TYR A 52 4.06 2.16 -2.78
N ASP A 53 4.31 0.90 -2.49
CA ASP A 53 3.96 0.32 -1.21
C ASP A 53 5.12 -0.54 -0.71
N ILE A 54 5.62 -0.20 0.47
CA ILE A 54 6.67 -0.96 1.16
C ILE A 54 6.03 -1.67 2.35
N ARG A 55 5.97 -3.00 2.30
CA ARG A 55 5.41 -3.79 3.40
C ARG A 55 5.91 -5.23 3.43
N ASP A 56 5.63 -5.89 4.54
CA ASP A 56 5.88 -7.32 4.69
C ASP A 56 4.71 -8.14 4.12
N TRP A 57 5.02 -9.11 3.27
CA TRP A 57 4.09 -10.09 2.71
C TRP A 57 4.48 -11.50 3.17
N ASN A 58 3.48 -12.33 3.43
CA ASN A 58 3.73 -13.77 3.57
C ASN A 58 4.06 -14.39 2.19
N PRO A 59 4.63 -15.61 2.15
CA PRO A 59 5.03 -16.25 0.89
C PRO A 59 3.93 -16.34 -0.18
N GLU A 60 2.66 -16.42 0.24
CA GLU A 60 1.51 -16.55 -0.66
C GLU A 60 0.80 -15.22 -0.99
N HIS A 61 1.30 -14.06 -0.52
CA HIS A 61 0.68 -12.72 -0.68
C HIS A 61 -0.79 -12.63 -0.23
N LYS A 62 -1.20 -13.46 0.74
CA LYS A 62 -2.55 -13.48 1.33
C LYS A 62 -2.65 -12.71 2.65
N LYS A 63 -1.53 -12.58 3.35
CA LYS A 63 -1.40 -11.83 4.60
C LYS A 63 -0.32 -10.78 4.42
N MET A 64 -0.54 -9.66 5.08
CA MET A 64 0.32 -8.49 5.00
C MET A 64 0.58 -7.96 6.41
N GLY A 65 1.80 -7.52 6.63
CA GLY A 65 2.22 -6.84 7.84
C GLY A 65 1.90 -5.35 7.80
N ARG A 66 2.47 -4.62 8.76
CA ARG A 66 2.47 -3.15 8.72
C ARG A 66 3.38 -2.67 7.59
N GLY A 67 3.01 -1.57 6.96
CA GLY A 67 3.74 -0.99 5.84
C GLY A 67 3.34 0.44 5.59
N ILE A 68 3.91 1.02 4.53
CA ILE A 68 3.66 2.40 4.12
C ILE A 68 3.36 2.47 2.63
N GLY A 69 2.29 3.19 2.29
CA GLY A 69 1.98 3.57 0.92
C GLY A 69 2.48 4.99 0.66
N LEU A 70 3.20 5.17 -0.44
CA LEU A 70 3.82 6.41 -0.88
C LEU A 70 3.20 6.85 -2.21
N ASN A 71 2.91 8.13 -2.34
CA ASN A 71 2.63 8.74 -3.63
C ASN A 71 3.93 9.04 -4.42
N GLU A 72 3.77 9.48 -5.66
CA GLU A 72 4.87 9.79 -6.57
C GLU A 72 5.88 10.81 -5.99
N ASN A 73 5.39 11.87 -5.33
CA ASN A 73 6.26 12.90 -4.76
C ASN A 73 7.05 12.34 -3.56
N GLU A 74 6.39 11.52 -2.73
CA GLU A 74 7.02 10.89 -1.56
C GLU A 74 8.11 9.89 -1.97
N VAL A 75 7.85 9.04 -2.97
CA VAL A 75 8.88 8.08 -3.45
C VAL A 75 10.01 8.80 -4.16
N THR A 76 9.73 9.86 -4.92
CA THR A 76 10.77 10.68 -5.58
C THR A 76 11.68 11.33 -4.55
N ALA A 77 11.11 11.91 -3.49
CA ALA A 77 11.86 12.48 -2.39
C ALA A 77 12.70 11.42 -1.66
N LEU A 78 12.13 10.23 -1.42
CA LEU A 78 12.84 9.10 -0.80
C LEU A 78 14.05 8.66 -1.64
N VAL A 79 13.86 8.44 -2.94
CA VAL A 79 14.96 8.04 -3.86
C VAL A 79 16.06 9.08 -3.88
N LYS A 80 15.70 10.37 -3.95
CA LYS A 80 16.68 11.46 -3.90
C LYS A 80 17.46 11.46 -2.58
N ALA A 81 16.80 11.23 -1.45
CA ALA A 81 17.45 11.20 -0.14
C ALA A 81 18.42 10.01 0.02
N LEU A 82 18.11 8.86 -0.60
CA LEU A 82 18.96 7.66 -0.53
C LEU A 82 20.14 7.67 -1.53
N SER A 83 20.07 8.51 -2.57
CA SER A 83 21.08 8.58 -3.64
C SER A 83 22.06 9.75 -3.46
N ALA A 84 21.94 10.48 -2.35
CA ALA A 84 22.84 11.57 -1.96
C ALA A 84 24.05 11.01 -1.20
#